data_AF-A0A109BHQ9-F1
#
_entry.id   AF-A0A109BHQ9-F1
#
_cell.length_a   1.000
_cell.length_b   1.000
_cell.length_c   1.000
_cell.angle_alpha   90.00
_cell.angle_beta   90.00
_cell.angle_gamma   90.00
#
_symmetry.space_group_name_H-M   'P 1'
#
loop_
_entity.id
_entity.type
_entity.pdbx_description
1 polymer ?
#
loop_
_entity_poly.entity_id
_entity_poly.type
_entity_poly.pdbx_seq_one_letter_code
_entity_poly.pdbx_strand_id
1 'polypeptide(L)'
;MARRIFFRRRPISRGVGVCLGLALCGPVFAPTAFAVDAPATEGDAPAPLKMHLDEYRELLATHNRAWEEYEKIAAPYWQSVTEKRSRRRTKMANGLTLTEADYVMEQPPAFNGPPKPENPLAPKTKSPIPDVQEFLAAAKAEFDFEPERPQSEVAFKRAYAQFAAARGIEAKVAVKIYAFEAGGDGQHDIQAGREHDPKGKVISTALGYNQLLTTNTIGLLAEAGSEFVGTLKERAANAEGARRQALESKIANLRKMVAFARTVPNDWNAHGRLASTPKGIGVHALNLDIDIGPMLQTRKLTNSINFAKAKGYEATLTAAELEMMNLTGDGNGFDMLTMPPILREIVPTSNFFQRGGYERNPVAARNNTVSKLLAATDEKMEREMRKQGAQDLAAAFDAVTLR
;
A
#
# COMPACT_ATOMS: atom_id res chain seq x y z
N MET A 1 -57.51 -47.86 10.31
CA MET A 1 -56.73 -47.19 11.37
C MET A 1 -55.34 -46.87 10.83
N ALA A 2 -55.14 -45.63 10.41
CA ALA A 2 -53.97 -45.17 9.65
C ALA A 2 -52.77 -44.88 10.57
N ARG A 3 -51.61 -45.49 10.27
CA ARG A 3 -50.32 -45.16 10.90
C ARG A 3 -49.70 -43.96 10.18
N ARG A 4 -49.64 -42.81 10.86
CA ARG A 4 -48.93 -41.60 10.41
C ARG A 4 -47.42 -41.77 10.58
N ILE A 5 -46.70 -41.62 9.48
CA ILE A 5 -45.24 -41.51 9.42
C ILE A 5 -44.87 -40.04 9.73
N PHE A 6 -44.15 -39.80 10.82
CA PHE A 6 -43.54 -38.50 11.12
C PHE A 6 -42.11 -38.46 10.56
N PHE A 7 -41.90 -37.68 9.49
CA PHE A 7 -40.57 -37.30 9.02
C PHE A 7 -40.00 -36.21 9.95
N ARG A 8 -38.94 -36.53 10.69
CA ARG A 8 -38.17 -35.57 11.49
C ARG A 8 -37.14 -34.90 10.57
N ARG A 9 -37.35 -33.63 10.22
CA ARG A 9 -36.38 -32.79 9.49
C ARG A 9 -35.13 -32.60 10.35
N ARG A 10 -33.95 -32.95 9.82
CA ARG A 10 -32.65 -32.54 10.35
C ARG A 10 -32.33 -31.12 9.83
N PRO A 11 -31.81 -30.20 10.66
CA PRO A 11 -31.32 -28.93 10.15
C PRO A 11 -29.99 -29.13 9.42
N ILE A 12 -29.90 -28.58 8.22
CA ILE A 12 -28.69 -28.48 7.41
C ILE A 12 -27.89 -27.30 7.99
N SER A 13 -26.86 -27.60 8.78
CA SER A 13 -25.84 -26.63 9.15
C SER A 13 -24.96 -26.35 7.93
N ARG A 14 -25.19 -25.21 7.27
CA ARG A 14 -24.27 -24.63 6.30
C ARG A 14 -23.02 -24.17 7.07
N GLY A 15 -21.95 -24.94 6.99
CA GLY A 15 -20.62 -24.49 7.41
C GLY A 15 -20.13 -23.38 6.49
N VAL A 16 -20.18 -22.14 6.96
CA VAL A 16 -19.44 -21.03 6.38
C VAL A 16 -18.03 -21.14 6.92
N GLY A 17 -17.11 -21.66 6.11
CA GLY A 17 -15.69 -21.63 6.39
C GLY A 17 -15.18 -20.19 6.29
N VAL A 18 -15.06 -19.52 7.43
CA VAL A 18 -14.37 -18.23 7.53
C VAL A 18 -12.87 -18.50 7.46
N CYS A 19 -12.29 -18.34 6.27
CA CYS A 19 -10.84 -18.32 6.09
C CYS A 19 -10.30 -17.00 6.65
N LEU A 20 -9.76 -17.06 7.87
CA LEU A 20 -9.04 -15.97 8.52
C LEU A 20 -7.68 -15.78 7.84
N GLY A 21 -7.64 -14.98 6.76
CA GLY A 21 -6.40 -14.59 6.10
C GLY A 21 -5.66 -13.53 6.92
N LEU A 22 -4.59 -13.94 7.61
CA LEU A 22 -3.65 -13.04 8.30
C LEU A 22 -2.80 -12.29 7.26
N ALA A 23 -3.27 -11.13 6.81
CA ALA A 23 -2.47 -10.20 6.00
C ALA A 23 -1.42 -9.50 6.88
N LEU A 24 -0.17 -9.97 6.81
CA LEU A 24 1.01 -9.25 7.28
C LEU A 24 1.39 -8.18 6.25
N CYS A 25 0.60 -7.10 6.18
CA CYS A 25 0.93 -5.93 5.36
C CYS A 25 1.82 -4.96 6.15
N GLY A 26 3.13 -5.17 6.06
CA GLY A 26 4.13 -4.12 6.14
C GLY A 26 5.14 -4.41 5.02
N PRO A 27 5.91 -3.43 4.53
CA PRO A 27 6.93 -3.70 3.53
C PRO A 27 8.02 -4.59 4.16
N VAL A 28 7.82 -5.90 4.11
CA VAL A 28 8.89 -6.88 4.21
C VAL A 28 9.65 -6.74 2.92
N PHE A 29 10.55 -5.77 2.86
CA PHE A 29 11.77 -6.01 2.11
C PHE A 29 12.32 -7.32 2.67
N ALA A 30 12.64 -8.25 1.77
CA ALA A 30 13.37 -9.45 2.13
C ALA A 30 14.43 -9.07 3.16
N PRO A 31 14.71 -9.88 4.20
CA PRO A 31 15.96 -9.72 4.89
C PRO A 31 17.00 -9.83 3.77
N THR A 32 17.59 -8.70 3.39
CA THR A 32 18.99 -8.75 3.08
C THR A 32 19.54 -9.35 4.36
N ALA A 33 19.79 -10.67 4.33
CA ALA A 33 20.91 -11.18 5.08
C ALA A 33 21.96 -10.10 4.91
N PHE A 34 22.41 -9.50 6.01
CA PHE A 34 23.64 -8.75 5.96
C PHE A 34 24.65 -9.81 5.51
N ALA A 35 24.79 -9.95 4.19
CA ALA A 35 25.95 -10.56 3.61
C ALA A 35 27.04 -9.69 4.16
N VAL A 36 27.75 -10.24 5.14
CA VAL A 36 29.11 -9.83 5.41
C VAL A 36 29.76 -9.93 4.04
N ASP A 37 29.96 -8.79 3.37
CA ASP A 37 30.59 -8.77 2.06
C ASP A 37 31.91 -9.53 2.23
N ALA A 38 32.07 -10.63 1.47
CA ALA A 38 33.29 -11.40 1.49
C ALA A 38 34.46 -10.48 1.11
N PRO A 39 35.65 -10.64 1.71
CA PRO A 39 36.81 -9.83 1.35
C PRO A 39 37.09 -9.99 -0.15
N ALA A 40 37.15 -8.86 -0.86
CA ALA A 40 37.47 -8.83 -2.27
C ALA A 40 38.86 -9.44 -2.50
N THR A 41 38.95 -10.41 -3.41
CA THR A 41 40.22 -10.99 -3.88
C THR A 41 41.09 -9.91 -4.49
N GLU A 42 42.35 -9.85 -4.04
CA GLU A 42 43.37 -8.92 -4.53
C GLU A 42 43.64 -9.14 -6.02
N GLY A 43 43.29 -8.14 -6.83
CA GLY A 43 43.70 -8.01 -8.22
C GLY A 43 44.10 -6.57 -8.49
N ASP A 44 45.13 -6.38 -9.34
CA ASP A 44 45.78 -5.11 -9.68
C ASP A 44 44.78 -4.02 -10.11
N ALA A 45 44.32 -3.24 -9.14
CA ALA A 45 43.54 -2.03 -9.36
C ALA A 45 44.47 -0.82 -9.52
N PRO A 46 44.21 0.10 -10.47
CA PRO A 46 45.02 1.31 -10.64
C PRO A 46 45.09 2.13 -9.33
N ALA A 47 46.24 2.74 -9.04
CA ALA A 47 46.55 3.37 -7.73
C ALA A 47 45.48 4.35 -7.18
N PRO A 48 44.80 5.18 -8.00
CA PRO A 48 43.70 6.03 -7.51
C PRO A 48 42.49 5.23 -6.98
N LEU A 49 42.17 4.09 -7.61
CA LEU A 49 41.08 3.20 -7.17
C LEU A 49 41.47 2.48 -5.88
N LYS A 50 42.73 2.09 -5.73
CA LYS A 50 43.25 1.48 -4.49
C LYS A 50 43.14 2.42 -3.29
N MET A 51 43.55 3.69 -3.45
CA MET A 51 43.47 4.69 -2.39
C MET A 51 42.02 4.97 -1.97
N HIS A 52 41.10 5.07 -2.93
CA HIS A 52 39.66 5.22 -2.65
C HIS A 52 39.06 3.99 -1.96
N LEU A 53 39.55 2.78 -2.28
CA LEU A 53 39.11 1.55 -1.62
C LEU A 53 39.59 1.45 -0.17
N ASP A 54 40.81 1.92 0.11
CA ASP A 54 41.36 1.93 1.47
C ASP A 54 40.63 2.95 2.36
N GLU A 55 40.36 4.15 1.84
CA GLU A 55 39.51 5.15 2.53
C GLU A 55 38.10 4.60 2.79
N TYR A 56 37.48 3.97 1.78
CA TYR A 56 36.18 3.30 1.94
C TYR A 56 36.19 2.25 3.05
N ARG A 57 37.22 1.39 3.09
CA ARG A 57 37.36 0.32 4.11
C ARG A 57 37.49 0.91 5.52
N GLU A 58 38.23 2.00 5.67
CA GLU A 58 38.41 2.67 6.97
C GLU A 58 37.10 3.30 7.47
N LEU A 59 36.41 4.03 6.60
CA LEU A 59 35.09 4.60 6.89
C LEU A 59 34.08 3.49 7.21
N LEU A 60 34.12 2.38 6.49
CA LEU A 60 33.22 1.25 6.70
C LEU A 60 33.51 0.57 8.03
N ALA A 61 34.76 0.37 8.39
CA ALA A 61 35.15 -0.18 9.69
C ALA A 61 34.71 0.73 10.84
N THR A 62 34.79 2.04 10.67
CA THR A 62 34.32 3.01 11.67
C THR A 62 32.81 3.00 11.82
N HIS A 63 32.08 2.98 10.69
CA HIS A 63 30.62 2.77 10.69
C HIS A 63 30.25 1.45 11.37
N ASN A 64 30.86 0.34 10.98
CA ASN A 64 30.49 -0.99 11.47
C ASN A 64 30.70 -1.12 12.98
N ARG A 65 31.81 -0.58 13.53
CA ARG A 65 32.02 -0.55 14.98
C ARG A 65 30.93 0.24 15.71
N ALA A 66 30.58 1.42 15.21
CA ALA A 66 29.50 2.21 15.82
C ALA A 66 28.13 1.53 15.66
N TRP A 67 27.90 0.87 14.53
CA TRP A 67 26.67 0.14 14.24
C TRP A 67 26.53 -1.09 15.15
N GLU A 68 27.59 -1.85 15.38
CA GLU A 68 27.60 -2.99 16.30
C GLU A 68 27.24 -2.57 17.74
N GLU A 69 27.79 -1.46 18.24
CA GLU A 69 27.42 -0.94 19.56
C GLU A 69 25.97 -0.48 19.61
N TYR A 70 25.47 0.15 18.53
CA TYR A 70 24.06 0.52 18.42
C TYR A 70 23.13 -0.70 18.38
N GLU A 71 23.49 -1.77 17.64
CA GLU A 71 22.70 -3.00 17.53
C GLU A 71 22.49 -3.70 18.88
N LYS A 72 23.47 -3.63 19.78
CA LYS A 72 23.33 -4.17 21.15
C LYS A 72 22.14 -3.54 21.90
N ILE A 73 21.75 -2.32 21.55
CA ILE A 73 20.63 -1.58 22.16
C ILE A 73 19.38 -1.65 21.28
N ALA A 74 19.53 -1.49 19.96
CA ALA A 74 18.44 -1.45 19.01
C ALA A 74 17.79 -2.82 18.78
N ALA A 75 18.56 -3.90 18.71
CA ALA A 75 18.00 -5.22 18.43
C ALA A 75 17.01 -5.69 19.52
N PRO A 76 17.32 -5.59 20.83
CA PRO A 76 16.35 -5.91 21.89
C PRO A 76 15.08 -5.05 21.84
N TYR A 77 15.22 -3.75 21.53
CA TYR A 77 14.08 -2.85 21.36
C TYR A 77 13.13 -3.34 20.27
N TRP A 78 13.66 -3.59 19.07
CA TRP A 78 12.85 -4.01 17.92
C TRP A 78 12.28 -5.42 18.06
N GLN A 79 12.99 -6.29 18.78
CA GLN A 79 12.45 -7.59 19.19
C GLN A 79 11.23 -7.41 20.10
N SER A 80 11.33 -6.57 21.14
CA SER A 80 10.23 -6.26 22.05
C SER A 80 9.00 -5.70 21.31
N VAL A 81 9.21 -4.76 20.38
CA VAL A 81 8.15 -4.23 19.51
C VAL A 81 7.47 -5.36 18.73
N THR A 82 8.24 -6.26 18.13
CA THR A 82 7.71 -7.36 17.32
C THR A 82 6.91 -8.36 18.16
N GLU A 83 7.42 -8.74 19.31
CA GLU A 83 6.75 -9.64 20.24
C GLU A 83 5.45 -9.03 20.80
N LYS A 84 5.51 -7.79 21.28
CA LYS A 84 4.34 -7.06 21.79
C LYS A 84 3.28 -6.91 20.72
N ARG A 85 3.65 -6.50 19.50
CA ARG A 85 2.73 -6.42 18.36
C ARG A 85 2.07 -7.77 18.06
N SER A 86 2.83 -8.87 18.10
CA SER A 86 2.26 -10.21 17.91
C SER A 86 1.21 -10.54 18.99
N ARG A 87 1.52 -10.27 20.26
CA ARG A 87 0.59 -10.45 21.39
C ARG A 87 -0.66 -9.57 21.26
N ARG A 88 -0.51 -8.30 20.86
CA ARG A 88 -1.65 -7.39 20.63
C ARG A 88 -2.59 -7.91 19.56
N ARG A 89 -2.07 -8.43 18.45
CA ARG A 89 -2.91 -9.05 17.40
C ARG A 89 -3.74 -10.20 17.97
N THR A 90 -3.15 -11.06 18.81
CA THR A 90 -3.89 -12.13 19.49
C THR A 90 -4.93 -11.59 20.46
N LYS A 91 -4.61 -10.58 21.27
CA LYS A 91 -5.55 -9.94 22.20
C LYS A 91 -6.75 -9.33 21.46
N MET A 92 -6.49 -8.52 20.44
CA MET A 92 -7.53 -7.90 19.61
C MET A 92 -8.40 -8.95 18.90
N ALA A 93 -7.82 -10.05 18.42
CA ALA A 93 -8.58 -11.15 17.83
C ALA A 93 -9.55 -11.83 18.81
N ASN A 94 -9.26 -11.76 20.12
CA ASN A 94 -10.10 -12.28 21.20
C ASN A 94 -10.96 -11.20 21.88
N GLY A 95 -11.04 -9.99 21.31
CA GLY A 95 -11.83 -8.89 21.87
C GLY A 95 -11.31 -8.34 23.21
N LEU A 96 -10.04 -8.59 23.54
CA LEU A 96 -9.44 -8.11 24.78
C LEU A 96 -8.96 -6.67 24.64
N THR A 97 -9.27 -5.85 25.64
CA THR A 97 -8.79 -4.47 25.74
C THR A 97 -7.28 -4.42 25.90
N LEU A 98 -6.64 -3.54 25.13
CA LEU A 98 -5.21 -3.27 25.20
C LEU A 98 -4.91 -2.20 26.26
N THR A 99 -3.75 -2.31 26.89
CA THR A 99 -3.28 -1.41 27.96
C THR A 99 -1.87 -0.91 27.65
N GLU A 100 -1.33 0.01 28.45
CA GLU A 100 0.06 0.50 28.31
C GLU A 100 1.09 -0.63 28.27
N ALA A 101 0.88 -1.69 29.06
CA ALA A 101 1.79 -2.84 29.12
C ALA A 101 1.95 -3.57 27.76
N ASP A 102 0.98 -3.40 26.86
CA ASP A 102 0.95 -4.01 25.54
C ASP A 102 1.80 -3.27 24.49
N TYR A 103 2.37 -2.12 24.84
CA TYR A 103 3.19 -1.30 23.95
C TYR A 103 4.61 -1.13 24.51
N VAL A 104 5.58 -0.87 23.64
CA VAL A 104 6.91 -0.38 24.04
C VAL A 104 6.77 1.14 24.19
N MET A 105 7.00 1.66 25.40
CA MET A 105 6.70 3.07 25.71
C MET A 105 7.87 3.99 25.42
N GLU A 106 9.08 3.42 25.32
CA GLU A 106 10.29 4.13 24.96
C GLU A 106 10.35 4.40 23.45
N GLN A 107 10.88 5.57 23.08
CA GLN A 107 11.20 5.87 21.69
C GLN A 107 12.32 4.94 21.19
N PRO A 108 12.34 4.61 19.89
CA PRO A 108 13.41 3.77 19.35
C PRO A 108 14.76 4.45 19.56
N PRO A 109 15.82 3.69 19.88
CA PRO A 109 17.15 4.26 20.00
C PRO A 109 17.57 4.89 18.66
N ALA A 110 18.23 6.04 18.73
CA ALA A 110 18.75 6.72 17.54
C ALA A 110 20.17 6.26 17.24
N PHE A 111 20.45 5.96 15.97
CA PHE A 111 21.82 5.76 15.53
C PHE A 111 22.51 7.13 15.35
N ASN A 112 23.51 7.39 16.19
CA ASN A 112 24.31 8.63 16.18
C ASN A 112 25.73 8.41 15.65
N GLY A 113 26.01 7.24 15.09
CA GLY A 113 27.30 6.93 14.48
C GLY A 113 27.50 7.60 13.12
N PRO A 114 28.69 7.49 12.51
CA PRO A 114 28.92 8.00 11.17
C PRO A 114 28.02 7.26 10.16
N PRO A 115 27.63 7.90 9.04
CA PRO A 115 26.81 7.25 8.03
C PRO A 115 27.56 6.09 7.37
N LYS A 116 26.81 5.11 6.83
CA LYS A 116 27.40 4.01 6.06
C LYS A 116 28.04 4.59 4.78
N PRO A 117 29.35 4.37 4.54
CA PRO A 117 29.97 4.88 3.33
C PRO A 117 29.45 4.14 2.08
N GLU A 118 29.41 4.85 0.96
CA GLU A 118 29.03 4.25 -0.33
C GLU A 118 30.12 3.30 -0.82
N ASN A 119 29.73 2.08 -1.20
CA ASN A 119 30.68 1.11 -1.74
C ASN A 119 31.11 1.52 -3.17
N PRO A 120 32.40 1.82 -3.40
CA PRO A 120 32.90 2.25 -4.72
C PRO A 120 32.84 1.16 -5.78
N LEU A 121 32.74 -0.12 -5.39
CA LEU A 121 32.62 -1.28 -6.29
C LEU A 121 31.18 -1.74 -6.48
N ALA A 122 30.23 -1.25 -5.67
CA ALA A 122 28.84 -1.67 -5.81
C ALA A 122 28.33 -1.23 -7.19
N PRO A 123 27.66 -2.13 -7.95
CA PRO A 123 27.06 -1.75 -9.20
C PRO A 123 26.06 -0.61 -8.93
N LYS A 124 26.32 0.56 -9.52
CA LYS A 124 25.49 1.77 -9.31
C LYS A 124 24.06 1.62 -9.84
N THR A 125 23.79 0.58 -10.61
CA THR A 125 22.48 0.31 -11.19
C THR A 125 21.64 -0.52 -10.22
N LYS A 126 20.96 0.15 -9.28
CA LYS A 126 19.62 -0.34 -8.93
C LYS A 126 18.82 -0.31 -10.23
N SER A 127 18.16 -1.41 -10.59
CA SER A 127 17.25 -1.42 -11.74
C SER A 127 16.34 -0.19 -11.64
N PRO A 128 16.19 0.59 -12.73
CA PRO A 128 15.36 1.78 -12.71
C PRO A 128 13.95 1.40 -12.25
N ILE A 129 13.35 2.29 -11.45
CA ILE A 129 11.96 2.14 -11.04
C ILE A 129 11.13 2.38 -12.30
N PRO A 130 10.28 1.43 -12.72
CA PRO A 130 9.51 1.58 -13.93
C PRO A 130 8.59 2.80 -13.83
N ASP A 131 8.57 3.61 -14.87
CA ASP A 131 7.65 4.73 -15.00
C ASP A 131 6.38 4.37 -15.78
N VAL A 132 5.49 5.34 -15.93
CA VAL A 132 4.23 5.20 -16.68
C VAL A 132 4.42 4.65 -18.09
N GLN A 133 5.48 5.06 -18.81
CA GLN A 133 5.73 4.57 -20.17
C GLN A 133 6.14 3.09 -20.15
N GLU A 134 6.93 2.69 -19.17
CA GLU A 134 7.32 1.29 -18.98
C GLU A 134 6.13 0.41 -18.59
N PHE A 135 5.20 0.91 -17.75
CA PHE A 135 3.95 0.19 -17.46
C PHE A 135 3.15 -0.08 -18.74
N LEU A 136 3.00 0.94 -19.60
CA LEU A 136 2.22 0.84 -20.84
C LEU A 136 2.88 -0.09 -21.86
N ALA A 137 4.19 0.05 -22.05
CA ALA A 137 4.94 -0.81 -22.95
C ALA A 137 4.85 -2.28 -22.52
N ALA A 138 5.00 -2.56 -21.23
CA ALA A 138 4.86 -3.91 -20.69
C ALA A 138 3.42 -4.45 -20.83
N ALA A 139 2.40 -3.61 -20.60
CA ALA A 139 1.01 -4.01 -20.75
C ALA A 139 0.67 -4.42 -22.19
N LYS A 140 1.17 -3.65 -23.16
CA LYS A 140 1.04 -3.96 -24.59
C LYS A 140 1.78 -5.25 -24.94
N ALA A 141 3.04 -5.37 -24.54
CA ALA A 141 3.88 -6.51 -24.89
C ALA A 141 3.38 -7.84 -24.28
N GLU A 142 2.94 -7.81 -23.02
CA GLU A 142 2.65 -9.04 -22.26
C GLU A 142 1.18 -9.47 -22.31
N PHE A 143 0.27 -8.54 -22.55
CA PHE A 143 -1.18 -8.79 -22.50
C PHE A 143 -1.96 -8.26 -23.70
N ASP A 144 -1.30 -7.59 -24.64
CA ASP A 144 -1.96 -6.82 -25.72
C ASP A 144 -3.02 -5.85 -25.15
N PHE A 145 -2.69 -5.24 -24.01
CA PHE A 145 -3.58 -4.31 -23.31
C PHE A 145 -3.09 -2.88 -23.46
N GLU A 146 -3.98 -2.02 -23.95
CA GLU A 146 -3.79 -0.57 -23.98
C GLU A 146 -4.90 0.07 -23.14
N PRO A 147 -4.57 0.78 -22.05
CA PRO A 147 -5.56 1.47 -21.24
C PRO A 147 -6.33 2.51 -22.05
N GLU A 148 -7.65 2.54 -21.89
CA GLU A 148 -8.45 3.65 -22.38
C GLU A 148 -8.25 4.84 -21.43
N ARG A 149 -7.44 5.80 -21.86
CA ARG A 149 -7.14 6.97 -21.05
C ARG A 149 -8.36 7.88 -20.93
N PRO A 150 -8.53 8.58 -19.80
CA PRO A 150 -9.55 9.62 -19.69
C PRO A 150 -9.35 10.71 -20.74
N GLN A 151 -10.43 11.22 -21.31
CA GLN A 151 -10.40 12.38 -22.22
C GLN A 151 -9.97 13.67 -21.51
N SER A 152 -10.16 13.74 -20.19
CA SER A 152 -9.74 14.86 -19.35
C SER A 152 -9.62 14.41 -17.89
N GLU A 153 -8.86 15.16 -17.10
CA GLU A 153 -8.73 14.88 -15.66
C GLU A 153 -10.09 14.90 -14.93
N VAL A 154 -10.99 15.81 -15.32
CA VAL A 154 -12.36 15.89 -14.78
C VAL A 154 -13.15 14.61 -15.09
N ALA A 155 -12.95 13.99 -16.25
CA ALA A 155 -13.60 12.73 -16.59
C ALA A 155 -13.15 11.61 -15.64
N PHE A 156 -11.86 11.54 -15.31
CA PHE A 156 -11.34 10.58 -14.34
C PHE A 156 -11.86 10.83 -12.93
N LYS A 157 -11.86 12.09 -12.45
CA LYS A 157 -12.44 12.46 -11.14
C LYS A 157 -13.89 12.04 -11.02
N ARG A 158 -14.69 12.23 -12.06
CA ARG A 158 -16.09 11.80 -12.07
C ARG A 158 -16.22 10.28 -12.00
N ALA A 159 -15.42 9.53 -12.76
CA ALA A 159 -15.43 8.07 -12.70
C ALA A 159 -14.99 7.56 -11.31
N TYR A 160 -13.95 8.17 -10.73
CA TYR A 160 -13.48 7.90 -9.38
C TYR A 160 -14.57 8.17 -8.34
N ALA A 161 -15.18 9.36 -8.36
CA ALA A 161 -16.24 9.76 -7.43
C ALA A 161 -17.45 8.82 -7.52
N GLN A 162 -17.87 8.44 -8.74
CA GLN A 162 -18.95 7.46 -8.95
C GLN A 162 -18.67 6.14 -8.26
N PHE A 163 -17.48 5.57 -8.47
CA PHE A 163 -17.11 4.29 -7.86
C PHE A 163 -16.92 4.37 -6.35
N ALA A 164 -16.32 5.45 -5.87
CA ALA A 164 -16.09 5.68 -4.45
C ALA A 164 -17.44 5.82 -3.70
N ALA A 165 -18.34 6.67 -4.21
CA ALA A 165 -19.66 6.89 -3.64
C ALA A 165 -20.50 5.60 -3.66
N ALA A 166 -20.50 4.85 -4.76
CA ALA A 166 -21.22 3.58 -4.87
C ALA A 166 -20.72 2.51 -3.87
N ARG A 167 -19.48 2.64 -3.38
CA ARG A 167 -18.91 1.77 -2.33
C ARG A 167 -19.00 2.38 -0.93
N GLY A 168 -19.73 3.48 -0.77
CA GLY A 168 -19.97 4.13 0.52
C GLY A 168 -18.76 4.88 1.08
N ILE A 169 -17.80 5.27 0.24
CA ILE A 169 -16.71 6.18 0.66
C ILE A 169 -17.28 7.60 0.67
N GLU A 170 -17.24 8.26 1.83
CA GLU A 170 -17.67 9.65 1.95
C GLU A 170 -16.79 10.60 1.13
N ALA A 171 -17.41 11.59 0.49
CA ALA A 171 -16.73 12.55 -0.37
C ALA A 171 -15.55 13.23 0.34
N LYS A 172 -15.77 13.72 1.57
CA LYS A 172 -14.72 14.36 2.38
C LYS A 172 -13.52 13.44 2.62
N VAL A 173 -13.77 12.15 2.87
CA VAL A 173 -12.71 11.16 3.10
C VAL A 173 -11.92 10.92 1.82
N ALA A 174 -12.61 10.68 0.71
CA ALA A 174 -11.98 10.44 -0.59
C ALA A 174 -11.14 11.64 -1.07
N VAL A 175 -11.67 12.85 -0.93
CA VAL A 175 -11.00 14.09 -1.34
C VAL A 175 -9.75 14.35 -0.50
N LYS A 176 -9.82 14.16 0.83
CA LYS A 176 -8.66 14.31 1.71
C LYS A 176 -7.55 13.31 1.38
N ILE A 177 -7.89 12.06 1.12
CA ILE A 177 -6.91 11.03 0.73
C ILE A 177 -6.26 11.41 -0.60
N TYR A 178 -7.05 11.76 -1.62
CA TYR A 178 -6.52 12.29 -2.88
C TYR A 178 -5.58 13.48 -2.65
N ALA A 179 -5.98 14.43 -1.81
CA ALA A 179 -5.18 15.60 -1.53
C ALA A 179 -3.82 15.23 -0.90
N PHE A 180 -3.80 14.25 -0.01
CA PHE A 180 -2.58 13.77 0.63
C PHE A 180 -1.66 12.99 -0.32
N GLU A 181 -2.24 12.05 -1.07
CA GLU A 181 -1.55 11.06 -1.91
C GLU A 181 -1.11 11.65 -3.26
N ALA A 182 -1.93 12.51 -3.86
CA ALA A 182 -1.67 13.13 -5.16
C ALA A 182 -1.22 14.60 -5.05
N GLY A 183 -1.01 15.10 -3.83
CA GLY A 183 -0.57 16.49 -3.59
C GLY A 183 -1.62 17.53 -4.00
N GLY A 184 -2.91 17.18 -3.98
CA GLY A 184 -4.05 18.07 -4.22
C GLY A 184 -4.27 18.54 -5.65
N ASP A 185 -3.28 18.42 -6.53
CA ASP A 185 -3.37 18.77 -7.97
C ASP A 185 -2.90 17.64 -8.91
N GLY A 186 -2.49 16.49 -8.35
CA GLY A 186 -2.00 15.36 -9.14
C GLY A 186 -3.07 14.80 -10.07
N GLN A 187 -2.63 14.41 -11.27
CA GLN A 187 -3.49 13.83 -12.31
C GLN A 187 -3.67 12.31 -12.12
N HIS A 188 -4.57 11.70 -12.90
CA HIS A 188 -4.84 10.26 -12.82
C HIS A 188 -3.60 9.36 -13.01
N ASP A 189 -2.57 9.84 -13.71
CA ASP A 189 -1.30 9.17 -13.97
C ASP A 189 -0.15 9.66 -13.06
N ILE A 190 -0.46 10.41 -12.00
CA ILE A 190 0.56 10.91 -11.08
C ILE A 190 1.32 9.77 -10.41
N GLN A 191 2.64 9.76 -10.58
CA GLN A 191 3.53 8.78 -9.98
C GLN A 191 4.36 9.42 -8.87
N ALA A 192 4.56 8.69 -7.79
CA ALA A 192 5.31 9.18 -6.63
C ALA A 192 6.70 9.73 -6.99
N GLY A 193 6.97 10.94 -6.52
CA GLY A 193 8.18 11.72 -6.82
C GLY A 193 7.98 12.80 -7.89
N ARG A 194 6.77 12.90 -8.48
CA ARG A 194 6.42 13.88 -9.52
C ARG A 194 5.27 14.83 -9.14
N GLU A 195 4.81 14.80 -7.90
CA GLU A 195 3.65 15.56 -7.40
C GLU A 195 3.85 17.08 -7.47
N HIS A 196 5.10 17.53 -7.44
CA HIS A 196 5.48 18.95 -7.51
C HIS A 196 6.30 19.30 -8.74
N ASP A 197 6.88 18.29 -9.41
CA ASP A 197 7.62 18.44 -10.65
C ASP A 197 7.31 17.25 -11.57
N PRO A 198 6.56 17.43 -12.67
CA PRO A 198 6.27 16.37 -13.62
C PRO A 198 7.52 15.72 -14.24
N LYS A 199 8.66 16.42 -14.24
CA LYS A 199 9.96 15.91 -14.71
C LYS A 199 10.83 15.35 -13.58
N GLY A 200 10.30 15.35 -12.35
CA GLY A 200 10.93 14.82 -11.17
C GLY A 200 11.28 13.33 -11.32
N LYS A 201 12.25 12.91 -10.51
CA LYS A 201 12.66 11.51 -10.43
C LYS A 201 11.55 10.69 -9.80
N VAL A 202 11.12 9.62 -10.47
CA VAL A 202 10.24 8.62 -9.85
C VAL A 202 10.96 7.95 -8.68
N ILE A 203 10.32 7.92 -7.52
CA ILE A 203 10.89 7.32 -6.30
C ILE A 203 10.18 6.04 -5.90
N SER A 204 9.03 5.75 -6.52
CA SER A 204 8.22 4.56 -6.26
C SER A 204 7.35 4.24 -7.47
N THR A 205 6.88 2.99 -7.57
CA THR A 205 5.85 2.61 -8.55
C THR A 205 4.45 3.09 -8.14
N ALA A 206 4.32 3.80 -7.02
CA ALA A 206 3.05 4.27 -6.52
C ALA A 206 2.39 5.22 -7.55
N LEU A 207 1.13 4.96 -7.91
CA LEU A 207 0.45 5.60 -9.02
C LEU A 207 -1.01 5.95 -8.69
N GLY A 208 -1.47 7.12 -9.15
CA GLY A 208 -2.87 7.56 -9.10
C GLY A 208 -3.27 8.25 -7.79
N TYR A 209 -4.58 8.41 -7.59
CA TYR A 209 -5.16 9.18 -6.46
C TYR A 209 -4.97 8.52 -5.10
N ASN A 210 -4.79 7.20 -5.06
CA ASN A 210 -4.51 6.42 -3.83
C ASN A 210 -3.14 5.70 -3.92
N GLN A 211 -2.23 6.25 -4.74
CA GLN A 211 -0.82 5.87 -4.87
C GLN A 211 -0.57 4.35 -4.72
N LEU A 212 -1.13 3.56 -5.64
CA LEU A 212 -1.03 2.09 -5.61
C LEU A 212 0.35 1.64 -6.05
N LEU A 213 1.01 0.75 -5.32
CA LEU A 213 2.21 0.05 -5.81
C LEU A 213 1.83 -1.05 -6.82
N THR A 214 2.79 -1.51 -7.62
CA THR A 214 2.61 -2.68 -8.50
C THR A 214 2.13 -3.91 -7.72
N THR A 215 2.67 -4.11 -6.51
CA THR A 215 2.26 -5.18 -5.59
C THR A 215 0.80 -5.04 -5.15
N ASN A 216 0.31 -3.81 -4.90
CA ASN A 216 -1.09 -3.58 -4.59
C ASN A 216 -2.00 -3.99 -5.75
N THR A 217 -1.67 -3.60 -6.98
CA THR A 217 -2.50 -3.95 -8.15
C THR A 217 -2.60 -5.47 -8.34
N ILE A 218 -1.49 -6.21 -8.20
CA ILE A 218 -1.51 -7.67 -8.26
C ILE A 218 -2.41 -8.25 -7.17
N GLY A 219 -2.24 -7.81 -5.92
CA GLY A 219 -3.05 -8.30 -4.80
C GLY A 219 -4.54 -8.02 -4.97
N LEU A 220 -4.89 -6.80 -5.40
CA LEU A 220 -6.28 -6.40 -5.65
C LEU A 220 -6.91 -7.21 -6.79
N LEU A 221 -6.17 -7.53 -7.85
CA LEU A 221 -6.68 -8.42 -8.90
C LEU A 221 -6.83 -9.87 -8.42
N ALA A 222 -5.87 -10.37 -7.65
CA ALA A 222 -5.95 -11.73 -7.12
C ALA A 222 -7.20 -11.91 -6.24
N GLU A 223 -7.46 -10.92 -5.37
CA GLU A 223 -8.60 -10.87 -4.46
C GLU A 223 -9.92 -10.58 -5.19
N ALA A 224 -10.03 -9.42 -5.85
CA ALA A 224 -11.29 -8.84 -6.33
C ALA A 224 -11.44 -8.86 -7.87
N GLY A 225 -10.50 -9.44 -8.61
CA GLY A 225 -10.52 -9.40 -10.08
C GLY A 225 -11.78 -9.97 -10.73
N SER A 226 -12.43 -10.95 -10.10
CA SER A 226 -13.71 -11.49 -10.56
C SER A 226 -14.86 -10.47 -10.44
N GLU A 227 -14.89 -9.68 -9.37
CA GLU A 227 -15.84 -8.57 -9.17
C GLU A 227 -15.63 -7.53 -10.27
N PHE A 228 -14.36 -7.17 -10.56
CA PHE A 228 -14.06 -6.17 -11.57
C PHE A 228 -14.50 -6.59 -12.98
N VAL A 229 -14.25 -7.85 -13.34
CA VAL A 229 -14.76 -8.43 -14.58
C VAL A 229 -16.29 -8.39 -14.63
N GLY A 230 -16.97 -8.66 -13.51
CA GLY A 230 -18.42 -8.56 -13.39
C GLY A 230 -18.94 -7.16 -13.69
N THR A 231 -18.39 -6.14 -13.04
CA THR A 231 -18.75 -4.74 -13.28
C THR A 231 -18.55 -4.33 -14.75
N LEU A 232 -17.45 -4.71 -15.38
CA LEU A 232 -17.24 -4.40 -16.81
C LEU A 232 -18.26 -5.11 -17.71
N LYS A 233 -18.65 -6.35 -17.39
CA LYS A 233 -19.68 -7.07 -18.13
C LYS A 233 -21.04 -6.39 -18.05
N GLU A 234 -21.43 -5.91 -16.87
CA GLU A 234 -22.66 -5.13 -16.69
C GLU A 234 -22.63 -3.84 -17.53
N ARG A 235 -21.49 -3.13 -17.53
CA ARG A 235 -21.30 -1.96 -18.40
C ARG A 235 -21.38 -2.31 -19.88
N ALA A 236 -20.77 -3.42 -20.30
CA ALA A 236 -20.80 -3.87 -21.69
C ALA A 236 -22.22 -4.26 -22.16
N ALA A 237 -23.01 -4.89 -21.28
CA ALA A 237 -24.40 -5.25 -21.56
C ALA A 237 -25.30 -4.03 -21.77
N ASN A 238 -24.99 -2.91 -21.11
CA ASN A 238 -25.69 -1.63 -21.23
C ASN A 238 -25.07 -0.69 -22.28
N ALA A 239 -24.04 -1.13 -23.00
CA ALA A 239 -23.37 -0.36 -24.03
C ALA A 239 -23.73 -0.88 -25.43
N GLU A 240 -23.55 -0.02 -26.43
CA GLU A 240 -23.81 -0.34 -27.83
C GLU A 240 -22.61 0.00 -28.72
N GLY A 241 -22.62 -0.56 -29.93
CA GLY A 241 -21.63 -0.27 -30.97
C GLY A 241 -20.17 -0.43 -30.52
N ALA A 242 -19.34 0.55 -30.87
CA ALA A 242 -17.90 0.55 -30.60
C ALA A 242 -17.59 0.49 -29.09
N ARG A 243 -18.43 1.09 -28.24
CA ARG A 243 -18.21 1.10 -26.79
C ARG A 243 -18.34 -0.29 -26.19
N ARG A 244 -19.35 -1.05 -26.62
CA ARG A 244 -19.52 -2.45 -26.19
C ARG A 244 -18.33 -3.32 -26.59
N GLN A 245 -17.88 -3.19 -27.85
CA GLN A 245 -16.73 -3.94 -28.35
C GLN A 245 -15.44 -3.60 -27.57
N ALA A 246 -15.21 -2.32 -27.26
CA ALA A 246 -14.07 -1.90 -26.45
C ALA A 246 -14.10 -2.54 -25.05
N LEU A 247 -15.27 -2.55 -24.40
CA LEU A 247 -15.44 -3.18 -23.09
C LEU A 247 -15.26 -4.71 -23.15
N GLU A 248 -15.77 -5.38 -24.19
CA GLU A 248 -15.60 -6.83 -24.38
C GLU A 248 -14.12 -7.22 -24.56
N SER A 249 -13.36 -6.47 -25.37
CA SER A 249 -11.91 -6.64 -25.51
C SER A 249 -11.17 -6.39 -24.19
N LYS A 250 -11.56 -5.33 -23.46
CA LYS A 250 -11.01 -5.01 -22.13
C LYS A 250 -11.25 -6.12 -21.12
N ILE A 251 -12.47 -6.70 -21.10
CA ILE A 251 -12.81 -7.84 -20.25
C ILE A 251 -11.92 -9.04 -20.56
N ALA A 252 -11.66 -9.34 -21.83
CA ALA A 252 -10.80 -10.45 -22.23
C ALA A 252 -9.37 -10.29 -21.68
N ASN A 253 -8.79 -9.09 -21.81
CA ASN A 253 -7.46 -8.80 -21.29
C ASN A 253 -7.41 -8.77 -19.76
N LEU A 254 -8.39 -8.17 -19.10
CA LEU A 254 -8.49 -8.17 -17.65
C LEU A 254 -8.56 -9.61 -17.10
N ARG A 255 -9.28 -10.53 -17.75
CA ARG A 255 -9.33 -11.94 -17.33
C ARG A 255 -7.95 -12.62 -17.39
N LYS A 256 -7.14 -12.33 -18.41
CA LYS A 256 -5.75 -12.83 -18.50
C LYS A 256 -4.90 -12.30 -17.34
N MET A 257 -5.01 -11.00 -17.05
CA MET A 257 -4.28 -10.36 -15.95
C MET A 257 -4.71 -10.88 -14.57
N VAL A 258 -6.01 -11.14 -14.36
CA VAL A 258 -6.53 -11.75 -13.14
C VAL A 258 -6.03 -13.19 -12.98
N ALA A 259 -6.03 -13.98 -14.06
CA ALA A 259 -5.48 -15.33 -14.02
C ALA A 259 -3.99 -15.33 -13.66
N PHE A 260 -3.22 -14.40 -14.25
CA PHE A 260 -1.81 -14.19 -13.92
C PHE A 260 -1.61 -13.81 -12.44
N ALA A 261 -2.37 -12.85 -11.91
CA ALA A 261 -2.27 -12.44 -10.51
C ALA A 261 -2.53 -13.58 -9.52
N ARG A 262 -3.33 -14.58 -9.91
CA ARG A 262 -3.67 -15.76 -9.10
C ARG A 262 -2.71 -16.95 -9.26
N THR A 263 -1.61 -16.79 -10.00
CA THR A 263 -0.58 -17.84 -10.16
C THR A 263 0.24 -18.09 -8.89
N VAL A 264 0.15 -17.18 -7.92
CA VAL A 264 0.83 -17.28 -6.63
C VAL A 264 -0.19 -17.21 -5.49
N PRO A 265 0.14 -17.69 -4.27
CA PRO A 265 -0.72 -17.52 -3.11
C PRO A 265 -1.01 -16.04 -2.84
N ASN A 266 -2.18 -15.75 -2.25
CA ASN A 266 -2.57 -14.41 -1.82
C ASN A 266 -1.73 -13.95 -0.62
N ASP A 267 -0.48 -13.61 -0.89
CA ASP A 267 0.56 -13.22 0.06
C ASP A 267 1.34 -12.02 -0.51
N TRP A 268 1.67 -11.08 0.36
CA TRP A 268 2.36 -9.84 -0.04
C TRP A 268 3.70 -10.11 -0.72
N ASN A 269 4.53 -11.01 -0.18
CA ASN A 269 5.85 -11.28 -0.73
C ASN A 269 5.77 -12.02 -2.07
N ALA A 270 4.81 -12.95 -2.19
CA ALA A 270 4.55 -13.65 -3.44
C ALA A 270 4.07 -12.69 -4.54
N HIS A 271 3.13 -11.81 -4.20
CA HIS A 271 2.69 -10.75 -5.11
C HIS A 271 3.80 -9.75 -5.45
N GLY A 272 4.66 -9.40 -4.48
CA GLY A 272 5.80 -8.51 -4.72
C GLY A 272 6.76 -9.07 -5.75
N ARG A 273 7.11 -10.35 -5.66
CA ARG A 273 7.94 -11.03 -6.68
C ARG A 273 7.27 -11.02 -8.05
N LEU A 274 5.97 -11.31 -8.09
CA LEU A 274 5.21 -11.32 -9.35
C LEU A 274 5.13 -9.92 -9.97
N ALA A 275 4.91 -8.90 -9.14
CA ALA A 275 4.80 -7.50 -9.51
C ALA A 275 6.09 -6.91 -10.10
N SER A 276 7.25 -7.47 -9.76
CA SER A 276 8.55 -7.07 -10.31
C SER A 276 8.89 -7.70 -11.67
N THR A 277 8.06 -8.62 -12.18
CA THR A 277 8.24 -9.20 -13.53
C THR A 277 7.70 -8.25 -14.61
N PRO A 278 8.11 -8.38 -15.89
CA PRO A 278 7.51 -7.61 -16.99
C PRO A 278 5.98 -7.72 -17.04
N LYS A 279 5.43 -8.92 -16.79
CA LYS A 279 3.98 -9.13 -16.66
C LYS A 279 3.39 -8.36 -15.48
N GLY A 280 4.04 -8.39 -14.32
CA GLY A 280 3.64 -7.62 -13.15
C GLY A 280 3.61 -6.11 -13.39
N ILE A 281 4.64 -5.60 -14.06
CA ILE A 281 4.75 -4.20 -14.50
C ILE A 281 3.59 -3.86 -15.46
N GLY A 282 3.30 -4.74 -16.43
CA GLY A 282 2.20 -4.54 -17.38
C GLY A 282 0.81 -4.56 -16.74
N VAL A 283 0.58 -5.38 -15.71
CA VAL A 283 -0.68 -5.36 -14.95
C VAL A 283 -0.92 -4.00 -14.28
N HIS A 284 0.14 -3.31 -13.87
CA HIS A 284 0.00 -2.04 -13.15
C HIS A 284 -0.58 -0.90 -14.01
N ALA A 285 -0.47 -1.00 -15.35
CA ALA A 285 -1.07 -0.06 -16.30
C ALA A 285 -2.62 0.00 -16.20
N LEU A 286 -3.28 -0.98 -15.58
CA LEU A 286 -4.71 -0.94 -15.31
C LEU A 286 -5.15 0.30 -14.50
N ASN A 287 -4.25 0.89 -13.70
CA ASN A 287 -4.53 2.14 -12.98
C ASN A 287 -4.83 3.33 -13.90
N LEU A 288 -4.33 3.29 -15.14
CA LEU A 288 -4.44 4.36 -16.11
C LEU A 288 -5.71 4.26 -16.97
N ASP A 289 -6.45 3.15 -16.86
CA ASP A 289 -7.68 2.92 -17.59
C ASP A 289 -8.88 3.59 -16.89
N ILE A 290 -9.70 4.31 -17.65
CA ILE A 290 -10.86 5.04 -17.10
C ILE A 290 -11.94 4.15 -16.48
N ASP A 291 -12.06 2.90 -16.93
CA ASP A 291 -13.04 1.98 -16.38
C ASP A 291 -12.51 1.19 -15.20
N ILE A 292 -11.22 0.85 -15.19
CA ILE A 292 -10.62 -0.07 -14.21
C ILE A 292 -9.85 0.67 -13.11
N GLY A 293 -9.14 1.74 -13.43
CA GLY A 293 -8.32 2.51 -12.49
C GLY A 293 -9.11 2.98 -11.26
N PRO A 294 -10.26 3.66 -11.44
CA PRO A 294 -11.16 4.01 -10.34
C PRO A 294 -11.56 2.82 -9.45
N MET A 295 -11.78 1.65 -10.05
CA MET A 295 -12.18 0.44 -9.31
C MET A 295 -11.05 -0.06 -8.41
N LEU A 296 -9.82 -0.12 -8.95
CA LEU A 296 -8.63 -0.55 -8.20
C LEU A 296 -8.35 0.39 -7.03
N GLN A 297 -8.30 1.69 -7.30
CA GLN A 297 -7.90 2.69 -6.31
C GLN A 297 -8.92 2.80 -5.16
N THR A 298 -10.22 2.74 -5.47
CA THR A 298 -11.28 2.73 -4.45
C THR A 298 -11.40 1.38 -3.73
N ARG A 299 -11.07 0.27 -4.39
CA ARG A 299 -11.05 -1.05 -3.75
C ARG A 299 -10.05 -1.11 -2.60
N LYS A 300 -8.85 -0.55 -2.75
CA LYS A 300 -7.87 -0.51 -1.65
C LYS A 300 -8.42 0.19 -0.40
N LEU A 301 -9.09 1.32 -0.56
CA LEU A 301 -9.72 2.04 0.56
C LEU A 301 -10.87 1.24 1.19
N THR A 302 -11.71 0.63 0.36
CA THR A 302 -12.84 -0.17 0.87
C THR A 302 -12.41 -1.47 1.54
N ASN A 303 -11.25 -2.03 1.20
CA ASN A 303 -10.67 -3.15 1.96
C ASN A 303 -10.43 -2.74 3.42
N SER A 304 -9.79 -1.60 3.67
CA SER A 304 -9.55 -1.10 5.03
C SER A 304 -10.84 -0.75 5.78
N ILE A 305 -11.81 -0.11 5.10
CA ILE A 305 -13.13 0.18 5.68
C ILE A 305 -13.84 -1.12 6.08
N ASN A 306 -13.88 -2.11 5.17
CA ASN A 306 -14.54 -3.39 5.42
C ASN A 306 -13.82 -4.20 6.50
N PHE A 307 -12.49 -4.10 6.57
CA PHE A 307 -11.71 -4.70 7.66
C PHE A 307 -12.12 -4.13 9.02
N ALA A 308 -12.22 -2.79 9.14
CA ALA A 308 -12.62 -2.15 10.38
C ALA A 308 -14.05 -2.55 10.78
N LYS A 309 -15.00 -2.54 9.83
CA LYS A 309 -16.38 -2.99 10.04
C LYS A 309 -16.47 -4.45 10.47
N ALA A 310 -15.72 -5.34 9.82
CA ALA A 310 -15.68 -6.75 10.19
C ALA A 310 -15.12 -7.00 11.61
N LYS A 311 -14.43 -6.01 12.18
CA LYS A 311 -13.93 -6.00 13.57
C LYS A 311 -14.87 -5.28 14.55
N GLY A 312 -16.06 -4.87 14.11
CA GLY A 312 -17.06 -4.19 14.94
C GLY A 312 -16.83 -2.69 15.13
N TYR A 313 -16.00 -2.06 14.28
CA TYR A 313 -15.87 -0.60 14.27
C TYR A 313 -16.99 0.01 13.42
N GLU A 314 -18.01 0.51 14.11
CA GLU A 314 -19.24 1.03 13.49
C GLU A 314 -19.16 2.53 13.14
N ALA A 315 -18.20 3.26 13.72
CA ALA A 315 -18.02 4.68 13.41
C ALA A 315 -17.42 4.87 12.02
N THR A 316 -17.73 6.00 11.37
CA THR A 316 -17.05 6.42 10.14
C THR A 316 -15.58 6.70 10.46
N LEU A 317 -14.67 6.10 9.69
CA LEU A 317 -13.25 6.42 9.75
C LEU A 317 -13.02 7.84 9.26
N THR A 318 -12.26 8.64 10.03
CA THR A 318 -11.73 9.88 9.49
C THR A 318 -10.74 9.58 8.34
N ALA A 319 -10.47 10.57 7.48
CA ALA A 319 -9.53 10.39 6.38
C ALA A 319 -8.12 10.00 6.87
N ALA A 320 -7.64 10.63 7.95
CA ALA A 320 -6.34 10.31 8.54
C ALA A 320 -6.32 8.89 9.13
N GLU A 321 -7.40 8.43 9.76
CA GLU A 321 -7.49 7.06 10.28
C GLU A 321 -7.51 6.02 9.15
N LEU A 322 -8.30 6.25 8.09
CA LEU A 322 -8.30 5.39 6.92
C LEU A 322 -6.93 5.37 6.25
N GLU A 323 -6.25 6.51 6.19
CA GLU A 323 -4.90 6.61 5.63
C GLU A 323 -3.86 5.88 6.51
N MET A 324 -4.01 5.88 7.84
CA MET A 324 -3.14 5.06 8.70
C MET A 324 -3.29 3.57 8.40
N MET A 325 -4.52 3.09 8.15
CA MET A 325 -4.75 1.71 7.71
C MET A 325 -4.12 1.46 6.33
N ASN A 326 -4.29 2.40 5.40
CA ASN A 326 -3.74 2.34 4.04
C ASN A 326 -2.20 2.23 4.02
N LEU A 327 -1.51 2.96 4.91
CA LEU A 327 -0.05 3.04 4.97
C LEU A 327 0.61 1.95 5.84
N THR A 328 -0.01 1.62 6.98
CA THR A 328 0.58 0.71 7.98
C THR A 328 0.07 -0.73 7.88
N GLY A 329 -0.89 -0.96 6.97
CA GLY A 329 -1.66 -2.18 6.85
C GLY A 329 -2.85 -2.21 7.82
N ASP A 330 -3.95 -2.82 7.37
CA ASP A 330 -5.24 -2.77 8.07
C ASP A 330 -5.15 -3.13 9.55
N GLY A 331 -4.41 -4.19 9.90
CA GLY A 331 -4.27 -4.63 11.29
C GLY A 331 -3.53 -3.64 12.20
N ASN A 332 -2.44 -3.03 11.73
CA ASN A 332 -1.69 -2.06 12.54
C ASN A 332 -2.43 -0.72 12.61
N GLY A 333 -3.02 -0.27 11.49
CA GLY A 333 -3.83 0.95 11.49
C GLY A 333 -5.07 0.81 12.37
N PHE A 334 -5.68 -0.37 12.40
CA PHE A 334 -6.80 -0.67 13.30
C PHE A 334 -6.39 -0.67 14.78
N ASP A 335 -5.18 -1.14 15.12
CA ASP A 335 -4.61 -1.03 16.47
C ASP A 335 -4.45 0.45 16.87
N MET A 336 -3.92 1.30 15.97
CA MET A 336 -3.83 2.76 16.19
C MET A 336 -5.20 3.43 16.37
N LEU A 337 -6.19 3.00 15.58
CA LEU A 337 -7.56 3.51 15.61
C LEU A 337 -8.31 3.11 16.90
N THR A 338 -8.21 1.87 17.32
CA THR A 338 -8.98 1.39 18.50
C THR A 338 -8.28 1.70 19.82
N MET A 339 -7.05 2.21 19.75
CA MET A 339 -6.31 2.72 20.89
C MET A 339 -7.05 3.90 21.55
N PRO A 340 -7.25 3.87 22.89
CA PRO A 340 -7.77 4.99 23.67
C PRO A 340 -6.97 6.30 23.42
N PRO A 341 -7.63 7.48 23.37
CA PRO A 341 -6.95 8.74 23.09
C PRO A 341 -5.74 9.02 23.97
N ILE A 342 -5.83 8.73 25.28
CA ILE A 342 -4.72 8.93 26.22
C ILE A 342 -3.48 8.10 25.84
N LEU A 343 -3.68 6.88 25.31
CA LEU A 343 -2.57 6.06 24.83
C LEU A 343 -2.01 6.59 23.51
N ARG A 344 -2.86 7.15 22.63
CA ARG A 344 -2.38 7.70 21.36
C ARG A 344 -1.38 8.85 21.57
N GLU A 345 -1.52 9.59 22.67
CA GLU A 345 -0.63 10.70 23.02
C GLU A 345 0.78 10.25 23.39
N ILE A 346 0.91 9.07 24.01
CA ILE A 346 2.16 8.60 24.63
C ILE A 346 2.81 7.42 23.90
N VAL A 347 2.04 6.59 23.19
CA VAL A 347 2.58 5.39 22.53
C VAL A 347 3.43 5.77 21.31
N PRO A 348 4.70 5.35 21.26
CA PRO A 348 5.58 5.58 20.12
C PRO A 348 5.07 4.96 18.83
N THR A 349 5.19 5.69 17.72
CA THR A 349 4.77 5.20 16.39
C THR A 349 5.52 3.95 15.94
N SER A 350 6.77 3.73 16.38
CA SER A 350 7.57 2.53 16.11
C SER A 350 6.85 1.21 16.40
N ASN A 351 5.89 1.20 17.34
CA ASN A 351 5.07 0.03 17.68
C ASN A 351 4.24 -0.52 16.50
N PHE A 352 4.02 0.27 15.45
CA PHE A 352 3.13 -0.04 14.32
C PHE A 352 3.87 -0.28 13.01
N PHE A 353 5.18 -0.07 12.99
CA PHE A 353 6.01 -0.25 11.79
C PHE A 353 6.97 -1.42 11.97
N GLN A 354 7.42 -2.00 10.86
CA GLN A 354 8.62 -2.84 10.90
C GLN A 354 9.85 -1.94 11.00
N ARG A 355 10.93 -2.42 11.64
CA ARG A 355 12.17 -1.67 11.83
C ARG A 355 12.62 -0.91 10.58
N GLY A 356 12.86 -1.64 9.49
CA GLY A 356 13.31 -1.02 8.23
C GLY A 356 12.26 -0.09 7.59
N GLY A 357 10.97 -0.31 7.86
CA GLY A 357 9.91 0.61 7.45
C GLY A 357 9.91 1.91 8.24
N TYR A 358 10.20 1.85 9.54
CA TYR A 358 10.28 3.00 10.43
C TYR A 358 11.56 3.82 10.20
N GLU A 359 12.72 3.17 10.18
CA GLU A 359 14.03 3.84 10.07
C GLU A 359 14.19 4.62 8.75
N ARG A 360 13.48 4.19 7.69
CA ARG A 360 13.44 4.91 6.40
C ARG A 360 12.29 5.92 6.28
N ASN A 361 11.46 6.05 7.31
CA ASN A 361 10.29 6.93 7.31
C ASN A 361 10.52 8.13 8.25
N PRO A 362 11.08 9.24 7.75
CA PRO A 362 11.31 10.43 8.57
C PRO A 362 10.02 11.07 9.07
N VAL A 363 8.87 10.83 8.41
CA VAL A 363 7.58 11.37 8.85
C VAL A 363 7.12 10.66 10.12
N ALA A 364 7.19 9.33 10.16
CA ALA A 364 6.86 8.56 11.36
C ALA A 364 7.82 8.84 12.52
N ALA A 365 9.10 9.03 12.22
CA ALA A 365 10.12 9.37 13.23
C ALA A 365 9.94 10.76 13.83
N ARG A 366 9.59 11.78 13.01
CA ARG A 366 9.31 13.15 13.52
C ARG A 366 7.99 13.21 14.29
N ASN A 367 6.97 12.53 13.79
CA ASN A 367 5.66 12.43 14.44
C ASN A 367 5.62 11.20 15.33
N ASN A 368 6.41 11.25 16.39
CA ASN A 368 6.86 10.09 17.14
C ASN A 368 5.82 9.44 18.07
N THR A 369 4.57 9.90 18.07
CA THR A 369 3.45 9.27 18.78
C THR A 369 2.23 9.16 17.87
N VAL A 370 1.32 8.22 18.15
CA VAL A 370 0.15 7.96 17.28
C VAL A 370 -0.67 9.23 17.06
N SER A 371 -0.92 10.01 18.11
CA SER A 371 -1.67 11.26 18.04
C SER A 371 -0.98 12.29 17.15
N LYS A 372 0.35 12.47 17.30
CA LYS A 372 1.12 13.38 16.44
C LYS A 372 1.08 12.97 14.97
N LEU A 373 1.19 11.68 14.69
CA LEU A 373 1.17 11.17 13.31
C LEU A 373 -0.20 11.38 12.65
N LEU A 374 -1.30 11.06 13.35
CA LEU A 374 -2.65 11.33 12.88
C LEU A 374 -2.87 12.83 12.62
N ALA A 375 -2.47 13.68 13.57
CA ALA A 375 -2.62 15.12 13.45
C ALA A 375 -1.81 15.69 12.27
N ALA A 376 -0.56 15.28 12.09
CA ALA A 376 0.29 15.75 10.99
C ALA A 376 -0.23 15.29 9.62
N THR A 377 -0.79 14.08 9.54
CA THR A 377 -1.45 13.58 8.34
C THR A 377 -2.69 14.39 8.01
N ASP A 378 -3.58 14.64 8.98
CA ASP A 378 -4.80 15.42 8.77
C ASP A 378 -4.48 16.88 8.41
N GLU A 379 -3.48 17.49 9.06
CA GLU A 379 -3.05 18.86 8.73
C GLU A 379 -2.54 18.95 7.29
N LYS A 380 -1.79 17.95 6.81
CA LYS A 380 -1.38 17.90 5.40
C LYS A 380 -2.59 17.76 4.49
N MET A 381 -3.53 16.87 4.79
CA MET A 381 -4.78 16.73 4.02
C MET A 381 -5.53 18.06 3.91
N GLU A 382 -5.70 18.78 5.02
CA GLU A 382 -6.41 20.06 5.07
C GLU A 382 -5.71 21.16 4.26
N ARG A 383 -4.37 21.17 4.21
CA ARG A 383 -3.62 22.11 3.36
C ARG A 383 -3.79 21.78 1.88
N GLU A 384 -3.57 20.53 1.50
CA GLU A 384 -3.60 20.10 0.11
C GLU A 384 -5.02 20.10 -0.48
N MET A 385 -6.05 19.91 0.34
CA MET A 385 -7.45 19.94 -0.09
C MET A 385 -7.90 21.31 -0.61
N ARG A 386 -7.14 22.37 -0.32
CA ARG A 386 -7.41 23.73 -0.81
C ARG A 386 -7.01 23.93 -2.27
N LYS A 387 -6.27 22.99 -2.85
CA LYS A 387 -5.82 23.05 -4.24
C LYS A 387 -6.96 22.76 -5.21
N GLN A 388 -6.80 23.26 -6.44
CA GLN A 388 -7.86 23.20 -7.45
C GLN A 388 -8.22 21.75 -7.77
N GLY A 389 -7.22 20.86 -7.86
CA GLY A 389 -7.48 19.47 -8.20
C GLY A 389 -8.38 18.78 -7.18
N ALA A 390 -8.21 19.05 -5.89
CA ALA A 390 -9.01 18.51 -4.81
C ALA A 390 -10.42 19.10 -4.80
N GLN A 391 -10.55 20.40 -5.09
CA GLN A 391 -11.84 21.06 -5.26
C GLN A 391 -12.62 20.50 -6.45
N ASP A 392 -11.97 20.22 -7.58
CA ASP A 392 -12.62 19.58 -8.73
C ASP A 392 -13.11 18.17 -8.38
N LEU A 393 -12.37 17.43 -7.56
CA LEU A 393 -12.78 16.09 -7.12
C LEU A 393 -13.99 16.19 -6.18
N ALA A 394 -13.99 17.17 -5.27
CA ALA A 394 -15.16 17.45 -4.43
C ALA A 394 -16.40 17.77 -5.28
N ALA A 395 -16.26 18.65 -6.28
CA ALA A 395 -17.34 18.96 -7.22
C ALA A 395 -17.80 17.74 -8.03
N ALA A 396 -16.88 16.81 -8.34
CA ALA A 396 -17.23 15.55 -8.98
C ALA A 396 -18.09 14.65 -8.08
N PHE A 397 -17.86 14.63 -6.76
CA PHE A 397 -18.74 13.95 -5.81
C PHE A 397 -20.11 14.59 -5.71
N ASP A 398 -20.18 15.93 -5.65
CA ASP A 398 -21.46 16.66 -5.63
C ASP A 398 -22.32 16.34 -6.86
N ALA A 399 -21.70 16.24 -8.03
CA ALA A 399 -22.39 15.88 -9.27
C ALA A 399 -22.91 14.43 -9.30
N VAL A 400 -22.36 13.54 -8.47
CA VAL A 400 -22.78 12.14 -8.35
C VAL A 400 -23.93 11.99 -7.35
N THR A 401 -23.90 12.72 -6.23
CA THR A 401 -24.93 12.63 -5.18
C THR A 401 -26.24 13.33 -5.56
N LEU A 402 -26.21 14.24 -6.53
CA LEU A 402 -27.39 14.90 -7.10
C LEU A 402 -28.16 14.06 -8.14
N ARG A 403 -27.68 12.85 -8.46
CA ARG A 403 -28.33 11.89 -9.37
C ARG A 403 -28.91 10.73 -8.59
#